data_AF-A0AAD9QQP5-F1
#
_entry.id   AF-A0AAD9QQP5-F1
#
_cell.length_a   1.000
_cell.length_b   1.000
_cell.length_c   1.000
_cell.angle_alpha   90.00
_cell.angle_beta   90.00
_cell.angle_gamma   90.00
#
_symmetry.space_group_name_H-M   'P 1'
#
loop_
_entity.id
_entity.type
_entity.pdbx_description
1 polymer ?
#
loop_
_entity_poly.entity_id
_entity_poly.type
_entity_poly.pdbx_seq_one_letter_code
_entity_poly.pdbx_strand_id
1 'polypeptide(L)'
;MPRVKSAGDKKQEEPPPSAPLPGVPLVRKSSVLRAASALGIINEKPQPIVYTPRRAWMSQATTDDLLRGREIRRIRYGTDIDFADYKPAFQKHISLKADAVEAEDN
;
A
#
# COMPACT_ATOMS: atom_id res chain seq x y z
N MET A 1 19.20 -7.99 -18.88
CA MET A 1 19.53 -7.12 -17.73
C MET A 1 20.17 -5.84 -18.26
N PRO A 2 19.49 -4.69 -18.33
CA PRO A 2 20.15 -3.46 -18.74
C PRO A 2 20.84 -2.81 -17.53
N ARG A 3 22.07 -2.36 -17.76
CA ARG A 3 23.03 -1.87 -16.77
C ARG A 3 22.88 -0.34 -16.67
N VAL A 4 22.48 0.17 -15.50
CA VAL A 4 22.34 1.61 -15.27
C VAL A 4 23.66 2.17 -14.74
N LYS A 5 24.27 3.10 -15.49
CA LYS A 5 25.42 3.88 -15.04
C LYS A 5 24.94 4.84 -13.95
N SER A 6 25.42 4.67 -12.72
CA SER A 6 25.31 5.66 -11.65
C SER A 6 26.34 6.76 -11.87
N ALA A 7 25.88 7.96 -12.21
CA ALA A 7 26.68 9.18 -12.12
C ALA A 7 26.42 9.80 -10.74
N GLY A 8 27.49 9.99 -9.97
CA GLY A 8 27.44 10.34 -8.55
C GLY A 8 26.76 11.66 -8.22
N ASP A 9 26.10 11.66 -7.06
CA ASP A 9 25.61 12.84 -6.36
C ASP A 9 26.78 13.78 -6.03
N LYS A 10 26.81 14.94 -6.69
CA LYS A 10 27.55 16.09 -6.18
C LYS A 10 26.62 16.84 -5.24
N LYS A 11 26.78 16.61 -3.94
CA LYS A 11 26.33 17.54 -2.88
C LYS A 11 26.86 18.93 -3.24
N GLN A 12 25.96 19.83 -3.63
CA GLN A 12 26.25 21.27 -3.61
C GLN A 12 25.90 21.76 -2.21
N GLU A 13 26.96 22.04 -1.45
CA GLU A 13 26.93 22.79 -0.21
C GLU A 13 26.56 24.24 -0.56
N GLU A 14 25.43 24.73 -0.02
CA GLU A 14 25.03 26.13 -0.17
C GLU A 14 26.05 27.04 0.54
N PRO A 15 26.60 28.06 -0.13
CA PRO A 15 27.32 29.11 0.57
C PRO A 15 26.33 30.07 1.26
N PRO A 16 26.69 30.65 2.42
CA PRO A 16 25.85 31.59 3.15
C PRO A 16 25.54 32.85 2.31
N PRO A 17 24.45 33.58 2.60
CA PRO A 17 24.02 34.73 1.80
C PRO A 17 25.07 35.83 1.85
N SER A 18 25.94 35.89 0.83
CA SER A 18 26.93 36.95 0.70
C SER A 18 26.23 38.25 0.32
N ALA A 19 26.58 39.32 1.04
CA ALA A 19 26.12 40.66 0.77
C ALA A 19 26.42 41.07 -0.69
N PRO A 20 25.55 41.87 -1.33
CA PRO A 20 25.69 42.17 -2.75
C PRO A 20 26.98 42.93 -3.03
N LEU A 21 27.81 42.37 -3.92
CA LEU A 21 29.03 43.01 -4.42
C LEU A 21 28.68 44.27 -5.25
N PRO A 22 29.37 45.40 -5.06
CA PRO A 22 29.10 46.61 -5.82
C PRO A 22 29.52 46.42 -7.28
N GLY A 23 28.55 46.51 -8.20
CA GLY A 23 28.79 46.52 -9.65
C GLY A 23 28.06 45.45 -10.46
N VAL A 24 27.38 44.49 -9.84
CA VAL A 24 26.54 43.53 -10.57
C VAL A 24 25.14 44.13 -10.77
N PRO A 25 24.64 44.29 -12.01
CA PRO A 25 23.28 44.76 -12.22
C PRO A 25 22.31 43.76 -11.60
N LEU A 26 21.62 44.19 -10.55
CA LEU A 26 20.59 43.39 -9.89
C LEU A 26 19.48 43.12 -10.91
N VAL A 27 19.48 41.92 -11.50
CA VAL A 27 18.50 41.52 -12.52
C VAL A 27 17.11 41.61 -11.88
N ARG A 28 16.39 42.69 -12.18
CA ARG A 28 15.06 42.96 -11.66
C ARG A 28 14.10 41.94 -12.29
N LYS A 29 13.92 40.80 -11.62
CA LYS A 29 12.92 39.80 -12.01
C LYS A 29 11.54 40.48 -12.00
N SER A 30 10.79 40.33 -13.09
CA SER A 30 9.40 40.79 -13.15
C SER A 30 8.58 40.14 -12.04
N SER A 31 7.49 40.81 -11.61
CA SER A 31 6.66 40.33 -10.50
C SER A 31 6.22 38.87 -10.69
N VAL A 32 5.86 38.50 -11.92
CA VAL A 32 5.48 37.13 -12.31
C VAL A 32 6.64 36.15 -12.15
N LEU A 33 7.84 36.48 -12.62
CA LEU A 33 9.01 35.60 -12.48
C LEU A 33 9.45 35.44 -11.03
N ARG A 34 9.28 36.48 -10.21
CA ARG A 34 9.54 36.42 -8.76
C ARG A 34 8.53 35.51 -8.06
N ALA A 35 7.24 35.65 -8.38
CA ALA A 35 6.18 34.81 -7.82
C ALA A 35 6.34 33.34 -8.23
N ALA A 36 6.60 33.06 -9.50
CA ALA A 36 6.82 31.70 -9.98
C ALA A 36 8.11 31.07 -9.44
N SER A 37 9.15 31.87 -9.14
CA SER A 37 10.34 31.39 -8.42
C SER A 37 10.01 30.99 -6.98
N ALA A 38 9.19 31.78 -6.29
CA ALA A 38 8.78 31.50 -4.90
C ALA A 38 7.87 30.27 -4.78
N LEU A 39 7.14 29.95 -5.84
CA LEU A 39 6.29 28.75 -5.94
C LEU A 39 7.05 27.50 -6.41
N GLY A 40 8.37 27.56 -6.60
CA GLY A 40 9.18 26.42 -7.08
C GLY A 40 9.02 26.09 -8.57
N ILE A 41 8.07 26.73 -9.27
CA ILE A 41 7.65 26.38 -10.64
C ILE A 41 8.77 26.50 -11.67
N ILE A 42 9.69 27.46 -11.52
CA ILE A 42 10.68 27.78 -12.57
C ILE A 42 11.83 26.78 -12.65
N ASN A 43 12.21 26.14 -11.54
CA ASN A 43 13.41 25.27 -11.49
C ASN A 43 13.09 23.83 -11.10
N GLU A 44 11.84 23.50 -10.77
CA GLU A 44 11.46 22.15 -10.41
C GLU A 44 11.15 21.30 -11.65
N LYS A 45 11.68 20.08 -11.66
CA LYS A 45 11.36 19.09 -12.70
C LYS A 45 9.93 18.62 -12.45
N PRO A 46 9.06 18.55 -13.48
CA PRO A 46 7.71 18.03 -13.31
C PRO A 46 7.79 16.60 -12.78
N GLN A 47 7.30 16.40 -11.55
CA GLN A 47 7.22 15.08 -10.94
C GLN A 47 5.91 14.41 -11.37
N PRO A 48 5.96 13.19 -11.92
CA PRO A 48 4.73 12.47 -12.24
C PRO A 48 4.05 12.03 -10.93
N ILE A 49 2.80 12.44 -10.74
CA ILE A 49 1.97 11.99 -9.62
C ILE A 49 1.48 10.57 -9.96
N VAL A 50 2.31 9.56 -9.67
CA VAL A 50 1.94 8.15 -9.86
C VAL A 50 1.39 7.60 -8.55
N TYR A 51 0.16 7.09 -8.61
CA TYR A 51 -0.47 6.40 -7.49
C TYR A 51 0.10 4.98 -7.36
N THR A 52 0.75 4.69 -6.23
CA THR A 52 1.19 3.34 -5.88
C THR A 52 0.21 2.75 -4.86
N PRO A 53 -0.62 1.75 -5.23
CA PRO A 53 -1.56 1.16 -4.29
C PRO A 53 -0.83 0.44 -3.15
N ARG A 54 -1.27 0.68 -1.91
CA ARG A 54 -0.75 -0.03 -0.73
C ARG A 54 -1.07 -1.52 -0.72
N ARG A 55 -2.16 -1.92 -1.39
CA ARG A 55 -2.61 -3.31 -1.48
C ARG A 55 -3.14 -3.58 -2.87
N ALA A 56 -2.50 -4.52 -3.57
CA ALA A 56 -3.04 -5.03 -4.82
C ALA A 56 -4.34 -5.78 -4.54
N TRP A 57 -5.28 -5.73 -5.49
CA TRP A 57 -6.43 -6.62 -5.44
C TRP A 57 -5.93 -8.06 -5.55
N MET A 58 -6.35 -8.91 -4.63
CA MET A 58 -6.06 -10.34 -4.73
C MET A 58 -6.88 -10.90 -5.90
N SER A 59 -6.31 -11.87 -6.62
CA SER A 59 -7.06 -12.59 -7.64
C SER A 59 -8.28 -13.25 -7.02
N GLN A 60 -9.45 -12.99 -7.58
CA GLN A 60 -10.66 -13.70 -7.18
C GLN A 60 -10.54 -15.16 -7.64
N ALA A 61 -10.90 -16.09 -6.76
CA ALA A 61 -10.93 -17.51 -7.11
C ALA A 61 -11.92 -17.75 -8.25
N THR A 62 -11.52 -18.58 -9.22
CA THR A 62 -12.42 -18.99 -10.30
C THR A 62 -13.46 -19.98 -9.78
N THR A 63 -14.55 -20.17 -10.51
CA THR A 63 -15.55 -21.19 -10.18
C THR A 63 -14.92 -22.58 -10.05
N ASP A 64 -13.97 -22.91 -10.93
CA ASP A 64 -13.28 -24.21 -10.91
C ASP A 64 -12.43 -24.38 -9.66
N ASP A 65 -11.76 -23.32 -9.20
CA ASP A 65 -11.00 -23.34 -7.94
C ASP A 65 -11.91 -23.59 -6.74
N LEU A 66 -13.09 -22.96 -6.73
CA LEU A 66 -14.08 -23.13 -5.67
C LEU A 66 -14.64 -24.56 -5.65
N LEU A 67 -14.95 -25.12 -6.82
CA LEU A 67 -15.42 -26.50 -6.95
C LEU A 67 -14.35 -27.49 -6.50
N ARG A 68 -13.09 -27.29 -6.91
CA ARG A 68 -11.96 -28.12 -6.49
C ARG A 68 -11.73 -28.03 -4.99
N GLY A 69 -11.79 -26.83 -4.41
CA GLY A 69 -11.67 -26.63 -2.96
C GLY A 69 -12.80 -27.29 -2.17
N ARG A 70 -14.03 -27.29 -2.72
CA ARG A 70 -15.15 -28.03 -2.14
C ARG A 70 -14.91 -29.53 -2.18
N GLU A 71 -14.46 -30.07 -3.30
CA GLU A 71 -14.21 -31.51 -3.45
C GLU A 71 -13.11 -32.00 -2.50
N ILE A 72 -12.02 -31.23 -2.37
CA ILE A 72 -10.93 -31.55 -1.41
C ILE A 72 -11.47 -31.60 0.02
N ARG A 73 -12.38 -30.70 0.40
CA ARG A 73 -12.99 -30.73 1.74
C ARG A 73 -13.87 -31.96 1.92
N ARG A 74 -14.66 -32.34 0.92
CA ARG A 74 -15.49 -33.55 0.96
C ARG A 74 -14.67 -34.82 1.09
N ILE A 75 -13.54 -34.92 0.38
CA ILE A 75 -12.63 -36.06 0.49
C ILE A 75 -12.06 -36.17 1.92
N ARG A 76 -11.76 -35.04 2.56
CA ARG A 76 -11.13 -35.02 3.89
C ARG A 76 -12.11 -35.25 5.04
N TYR A 77 -13.32 -34.71 4.93
CA TYR A 77 -14.24 -34.57 6.06
C TYR A 77 -15.63 -35.14 5.78
N GLY A 78 -15.86 -35.67 4.58
CA GLY A 78 -17.17 -36.15 4.14
C GLY A 78 -18.07 -35.06 3.56
N THR A 79 -19.23 -35.48 3.09
CA THR A 79 -20.24 -34.60 2.48
C THR A 79 -20.91 -33.69 3.50
N ASP A 80 -20.89 -34.07 4.78
CA ASP A 80 -21.59 -33.35 5.84
C ASP A 80 -21.06 -31.93 6.06
N ILE A 81 -19.82 -31.65 5.65
CA ILE A 81 -19.22 -30.30 5.75
C ILE A 81 -20.01 -29.22 4.99
N ASP A 82 -20.80 -29.62 3.99
CA ASP A 82 -21.55 -28.68 3.16
C ASP A 82 -22.80 -28.14 3.87
N PHE A 83 -23.22 -28.73 4.99
CA PHE A 83 -24.40 -28.27 5.74
C PHE A 83 -24.04 -27.14 6.71
N ALA A 84 -24.97 -26.18 6.87
CA ALA A 84 -24.74 -24.98 7.66
C ALA A 84 -24.60 -25.25 9.18
N ASP A 85 -25.18 -26.35 9.65
CA ASP A 85 -25.15 -26.83 11.04
C ASP A 85 -23.96 -27.77 11.32
N TYR A 86 -23.18 -28.12 10.29
CA TYR A 86 -22.01 -28.95 10.47
C TYR A 86 -20.95 -28.24 11.32
N LYS A 87 -20.55 -28.92 12.38
CA LYS A 87 -19.39 -28.57 13.20
C LYS A 87 -18.45 -29.78 13.23
N PRO A 88 -17.13 -29.60 13.06
CA PRO A 88 -16.15 -30.66 13.32
C PRO A 88 -16.33 -31.25 14.72
N ALA A 89 -16.00 -32.52 14.93
CA ALA A 89 -16.22 -33.21 16.21
C ALA A 89 -15.63 -32.47 17.42
N PHE A 90 -14.42 -31.91 17.27
CA PHE A 90 -13.79 -31.10 18.31
C PHE A 90 -14.59 -29.83 18.62
N GLN A 91 -15.06 -29.14 17.59
CA GLN A 91 -15.87 -27.93 17.75
C GLN A 91 -17.24 -28.25 18.37
N LYS A 92 -17.87 -29.38 18.00
CA LYS A 92 -19.13 -29.85 18.61
C LYS A 92 -18.99 -30.00 20.12
N HIS A 93 -17.93 -30.66 20.57
CA HIS A 93 -17.69 -30.89 21.99
C HIS A 93 -17.45 -29.59 22.76
N ILE A 94 -16.72 -28.63 22.16
CA ILE A 94 -16.52 -27.31 22.77
C ILE A 94 -17.84 -26.55 22.84
N SER A 95 -18.62 -26.49 21.75
CA SER A 95 -19.90 -25.77 21.77
C SER A 95 -20.86 -26.37 22.80
N LEU A 96 -20.96 -27.70 22.90
CA LEU A 96 -21.82 -28.33 23.90
C LEU A 96 -21.42 -27.96 25.34
N LYS A 97 -20.12 -27.86 25.62
CA LYS A 97 -19.64 -27.42 26.94
C LYS A 97 -19.88 -25.93 27.18
N ALA A 98 -19.70 -25.09 26.17
CA ALA A 98 -19.97 -23.66 26.27
C ALA A 98 -21.46 -23.41 26.54
N ASP A 99 -22.34 -24.05 25.76
CA ASP A 99 -23.79 -23.94 25.92
C ASP A 99 -24.25 -24.43 27.31
N ALA A 100 -23.62 -25.48 27.85
CA ALA A 100 -23.91 -25.97 29.20
C ALA A 100 -23.50 -24.96 30.28
N VAL A 101 -22.37 -24.26 30.12
CA VAL A 101 -21.92 -23.23 31.09
C VAL A 101 -22.84 -22.01 31.03
N GLU A 102 -23.20 -21.54 29.84
CA GLU A 102 -24.14 -20.40 29.67
C GLU A 102 -25.54 -20.68 30.25
N ALA A 103 -25.95 -21.96 30.27
CA ALA A 103 -27.22 -22.38 30.88
C ALA A 103 -27.17 -22.43 32.41
N GLU A 104 -25.99 -22.64 33.02
CA GLU A 104 -25.80 -22.62 34.48
C GLU A 104 -25.63 -21.19 35.02
N ASP A 105 -25.18 -20.25 34.19
CA ASP A 105 -24.98 -18.84 34.54
C ASP A 105 -26.28 -17.98 34.48
N ASN A 106 -27.38 -18.51 33.95
CA ASN A 106 -28.70 -17.86 33.84
C ASN A 106 -29.72 -18.41 34.85
#